data_AF-A0AA38L847-F1
#
_entry.id   AF-A0AA38L847-F1
#
_cell.length_a   1.000
_cell.length_b   1.000
_cell.length_c   1.000
_cell.angle_alpha   90.00
_cell.angle_beta   90.00
_cell.angle_gamma   90.00
#
_symmetry.space_group_name_H-M   'P 1'
#
loop_
_entity.id
_entity.type
_entity.pdbx_description
1 polymer ?
#
loop_
_entity_poly.entity_id
_entity_poly.type
_entity_poly.pdbx_seq_one_letter_code
_entity_poly.pdbx_strand_id
1 'polypeptide(L)' 'LNEEMFETLFVYNTPTPVKAEVNRGSVATPLAQNQRILESKKSQNIAILLRALSVTKEEVCDALLE' A
#
# COMPACT_ATOMS: atom_id res chain seq x y z
N LEU A 1 17.26 22.18 8.63
CA LEU A 1 16.07 21.32 8.83
C LEU A 1 15.13 21.66 7.68
N ASN A 2 14.80 20.72 6.79
CA ASN A 2 14.17 21.07 5.50
C ASN A 2 12.65 21.09 5.65
N GLU A 3 12.07 22.28 5.84
CA GLU A 3 10.64 22.50 6.11
C GLU A 3 9.72 21.88 5.04
N GLU A 4 10.13 21.97 3.77
CA GLU A 4 9.44 21.35 2.62
C GLU A 4 9.27 19.82 2.73
N MET A 5 10.27 19.15 3.34
CA MET A 5 10.22 17.70 3.56
C MET A 5 9.23 17.34 4.66
N PHE A 6 9.09 18.21 5.68
CA PHE A 6 8.09 18.02 6.72
C PHE A 6 6.67 18.28 6.19
N GLU A 7 6.48 19.28 5.34
CA GLU A 7 5.17 19.52 4.71
C GLU A 7 4.73 18.30 3.90
N THR A 8 5.61 17.75 3.07
CA THR A 8 5.30 16.58 2.25
C THR A 8 4.99 15.32 3.08
N LEU A 9 5.68 15.12 4.20
CA LEU A 9 5.53 13.92 5.03
C LEU A 9 4.38 14.00 6.04
N PHE A 10 4.02 15.19 6.50
CA PHE A 10 3.14 15.38 7.67
C PHE A 10 1.91 16.26 7.40
N VAL A 11 1.82 16.99 6.28
CA VAL A 11 0.63 17.78 5.95
C VAL A 11 -0.39 16.93 5.20
N TYR A 12 -1.64 16.98 5.67
CA TYR A 12 -2.78 16.32 5.06
C TYR A 12 -3.17 17.09 3.78
N ASN A 13 -2.84 16.56 2.60
CA ASN A 13 -3.39 17.06 1.34
C ASN A 13 -4.91 16.96 1.41
N THR A 14 -5.61 18.06 1.65
CA THR A 14 -7.05 18.14 1.49
C THR A 14 -7.35 18.13 -0.01
N PRO A 15 -7.96 17.07 -0.57
CA PRO A 15 -8.55 17.20 -1.89
C PRO A 15 -9.70 18.19 -1.72
N THR A 16 -9.72 19.23 -2.56
CA THR A 16 -10.90 20.07 -2.79
C THR A 16 -12.18 19.22 -2.77
N PRO A 17 -13.31 19.72 -2.23
CA PRO A 17 -14.51 18.91 -1.99
C PRO A 17 -15.23 18.59 -3.30
N VAL A 18 -14.65 17.70 -4.11
CA VAL A 18 -15.37 16.94 -5.11
C VAL A 18 -15.86 15.68 -4.40
N LYS A 19 -17.13 15.78 -3.98
CA LYS A 19 -18.02 14.71 -3.53
C LYS A 19 -17.50 13.30 -3.87
N ALA A 20 -16.98 12.60 -2.86
CA ALA A 20 -17.15 11.17 -2.74
C ALA A 20 -16.73 10.75 -1.33
N GLU A 21 -17.68 10.19 -0.61
CA GLU A 21 -17.50 9.55 0.67
C GLU A 21 -16.52 8.38 0.53
N VAL A 22 -15.24 8.64 0.77
CA VAL A 22 -14.28 7.54 0.99
C VAL A 22 -13.97 7.53 2.49
N ASN A 23 -15.00 7.06 3.20
CA ASN A 23 -14.88 6.06 4.24
C ASN A 23 -13.45 5.89 4.78
N ARG A 24 -13.17 6.43 5.97
CA ARG A 24 -12.05 6.02 6.83
C ARG A 24 -12.26 4.60 7.40
N GLY A 25 -12.93 3.74 6.64
CA GLY A 25 -12.99 2.31 6.82
C GLY A 25 -12.21 1.74 5.66
N SER A 26 -11.23 0.89 5.96
CA SER A 26 -10.55 0.00 5.03
C SER A 26 -11.21 0.00 3.64
N VAL A 27 -10.57 0.65 2.66
CA VAL A 27 -10.82 0.30 1.26
C VAL A 27 -10.32 -1.12 1.15
N ALA A 28 -11.17 -2.06 1.55
CA ALA A 28 -11.11 -3.41 1.08
C ALA A 28 -11.41 -3.26 -0.41
N THR A 29 -10.36 -3.00 -1.18
CA THR A 29 -10.31 -3.44 -2.57
C THR A 29 -10.94 -4.82 -2.54
N PRO A 30 -11.97 -5.11 -3.36
CA PRO A 30 -12.53 -6.44 -3.40
C PRO A 30 -11.33 -7.36 -3.56
N LEU A 31 -10.99 -8.09 -2.50
CA LEU A 31 -9.97 -9.11 -2.56
C LEU A 31 -10.67 -10.12 -3.44
N ALA A 32 -10.55 -9.93 -4.76
CA ALA A 32 -10.80 -10.93 -5.78
C ALA A 32 -10.33 -12.20 -5.13
N GLN A 33 -11.24 -13.17 -4.92
CA GLN A 33 -11.12 -14.26 -3.96
C GLN A 33 -9.81 -15.02 -4.19
N ASN A 34 -8.72 -14.42 -3.73
CA ASN A 34 -7.37 -14.86 -3.90
C ASN A 34 -7.32 -15.88 -2.81
N GLN A 35 -7.48 -17.14 -3.21
CA GLN A 35 -7.45 -18.31 -2.38
C GLN A 35 -6.40 -18.06 -1.30
N ARG A 36 -6.87 -17.80 -0.07
CA ARG A 36 -6.05 -17.21 0.99
C ARG A 36 -5.23 -18.34 1.58
N ILE A 37 -4.25 -18.80 0.82
CA ILE A 37 -3.38 -19.95 1.16
C ILE A 37 -2.44 -19.56 2.31
N LEU A 38 -2.18 -18.26 2.49
CA LEU A 38 -1.34 -17.73 3.55
C LEU A 38 -2.17 -17.18 4.71
N GLU A 39 -1.75 -17.52 5.92
CA GLU A 39 -2.21 -16.92 7.17
C GLU A 39 -2.05 -15.40 7.16
N SER A 40 -2.97 -14.69 7.81
CA SER A 40 -3.02 -13.22 7.84
C SER A 40 -1.68 -12.59 8.26
N LYS A 41 -0.99 -13.20 9.25
CA LYS A 41 0.30 -12.71 9.73
C LYS A 41 1.42 -12.89 8.72
N LYS A 42 1.45 -14.03 8.01
CA LYS A 42 2.45 -14.30 6.98
C LYS A 42 2.29 -13.35 5.80
N SER A 43 1.05 -13.15 5.35
CA SER A 43 0.73 -12.17 4.30
C SER A 43 1.13 -10.75 4.70
N GLN A 44 0.86 -10.34 5.95
CA GLN A 44 1.26 -9.02 6.45
C GLN A 44 2.77 -8.83 6.46
N ASN A 45 3.53 -9.81 6.94
CA ASN A 45 5.00 -9.73 6.98
C ASN A 45 5.60 -9.56 5.57
N ILE A 46 5.09 -10.30 4.58
CA ILE A 46 5.52 -10.18 3.18
C ILE A 46 5.18 -8.79 2.63
N ALA A 47 3.96 -8.29 2.86
CA ALA A 47 3.56 -6.96 2.40
C ALA A 47 4.43 -5.82 3.00
N ILE A 48 4.82 -5.95 4.27
CA ILE A 48 5.73 -5.01 4.92
C ILE A 48 7.11 -5.05 4.26
N LEU A 49 7.66 -6.24 4.04
CA LEU A 49 8.97 -6.41 3.40
C LEU A 49 8.96 -5.82 1.98
N LEU A 50 7.94 -6.15 1.17
CA LEU A 50 7.79 -5.62 -0.19
C LEU A 50 7.69 -4.10 -0.20
N ARG A 51 6.92 -3.51 0.73
CA ARG A 51 6.80 -2.06 0.86
C ARG A 51 8.13 -1.40 1.26
N ALA A 52 8.88 -2.02 2.16
CA ALA A 52 10.19 -1.51 2.58
C ALA A 52 11.20 -1.53 1.42
N LEU A 53 11.12 -2.55 0.57
CA LEU A 53 11.98 -2.70 -0.60
C LEU A 53 11.54 -1.81 -1.78
N SER A 54 10.34 -1.20 -1.73
CA SER A 54 9.77 -0.38 -2.81
C SER A 54 9.79 -1.07 -4.19
N VAL A 55 9.70 -2.40 -4.20
CA VAL A 55 9.69 -3.21 -5.43
C VAL A 55 8.26 -3.44 -5.90
N THR A 56 8.09 -3.46 -7.22
CA THR A 56 6.84 -3.79 -7.88
C THR A 56 6.60 -5.31 -7.90
N LYS A 57 5.36 -5.72 -8.13
CA LYS A 57 5.02 -7.16 -8.20
C LYS A 57 5.73 -7.82 -9.38
N GLU A 58 5.88 -7.07 -10.47
CA GLU A 58 6.49 -7.47 -11.72
C GLU A 58 7.98 -7.78 -11.51
N GLU A 59 8.73 -6.88 -10.87
CA GLU A 59 10.16 -7.11 -10.54
C GLU A 59 10.36 -8.33 -9.65
N VAL A 60 9.45 -8.57 -8.70
CA VAL A 60 9.51 -9.76 -7.84
C VAL A 60 9.21 -11.02 -8.64
N CYS A 61 8.25 -10.98 -9.56
CA CYS A 61 7.95 -12.12 -10.43
C CYS A 61 9.13 -12.43 -11.36
N ASP A 62 9.73 -11.42 -11.98
CA ASP A 62 10.87 -11.59 -12.87
C ASP A 62 12.07 -12.18 -12.11
N ALA A 63 12.41 -11.66 -10.93
CA ALA A 63 13.52 -12.16 -10.11
C ALA A 63 13.31 -13.58 -9.54
N LEU A 64 12.07 -14.08 -9.50
CA LEU A 64 11.76 -15.46 -9.08
C LEU A 64 11.77 -16.45 -10.23
N LEU A 65 11.73 -15.96 -11.48
CA LEU A 65 11.70 -16.77 -12.70
C LEU A 65 13.08 -16.92 -13.35
N GLU A 66 14.07 -16.13 -12.92
CA GLU A 66 15.49 -16.28 -13.23
C GLU A 66 16.17 -17.30 -12.29
#